data_AF-A0A7S2WBH2-F1
#
_entry.id   AF-A0A7S2WBH2-F1
#
_cell.length_a   1.000
_cell.length_b   1.000
_cell.length_c   1.000
_cell.angle_alpha   90.00
_cell.angle_beta   90.00
_cell.angle_gamma   90.00
#
_symmetry.space_group_name_H-M   'P 1'
#
loop_
_entity.id
_entity.type
_entity.pdbx_description
1 polymer ?
#
loop_
_entity_poly.entity_id
_entity_poly.type
_entity_poly.pdbx_seq_one_letter_code
_entity_poly.pdbx_strand_id
1 'polypeptide(L)'
;YSGTTVLSSDPITLTLRQTPTFTAPSSATLIVNLPHSPVLPGDTFTADIVAYTPSQALYIWVFDVTFNTALLSYSGAATSSLYSAASVSENDGVLTLSTSGLTAGTTSDDVTGDAVSVVTLTFRVDSSAAAGD
;
A
#
# COMPACT_ATOMS: atom_id res chain seq x y z
N TYR A 1 40.52 -43.28 17.48
CA TYR A 1 39.83 -42.34 16.58
C TYR A 1 38.40 -42.19 17.08
N SER A 2 38.11 -41.06 17.75
CA SER A 2 36.77 -40.72 18.24
C SER A 2 35.91 -40.22 17.09
N GLY A 3 34.71 -40.77 16.93
CA GLY A 3 33.73 -40.32 15.94
C GLY A 3 33.12 -38.98 16.35
N THR A 4 33.02 -38.06 15.39
CA THR A 4 32.27 -36.81 15.51
C THR A 4 30.81 -37.03 15.15
N THR A 5 29.89 -36.73 16.06
CA THR A 5 28.47 -36.62 15.75
C THR A 5 28.21 -35.33 14.99
N VAL A 6 27.74 -35.46 13.75
CA VAL A 6 27.26 -34.34 12.93
C VAL A 6 25.83 -34.05 13.37
N LEU A 7 25.58 -32.84 13.90
CA LEU A 7 24.23 -32.34 14.10
C LEU A 7 23.61 -32.09 12.73
N SER A 8 22.61 -32.90 12.36
CA SER A 8 21.78 -32.68 11.18
C SER A 8 20.54 -31.93 11.61
N SER A 9 20.26 -30.78 11.00
CA SER A 9 18.98 -30.09 11.14
C SER A 9 17.98 -30.66 10.14
N ASP A 10 16.72 -30.84 10.55
CA ASP A 10 15.66 -31.22 9.64
C ASP A 10 15.42 -30.11 8.59
N PRO A 11 15.24 -30.47 7.31
CA PRO A 11 14.94 -29.50 6.27
C PRO A 11 13.57 -28.86 6.53
N ILE A 12 13.53 -27.53 6.68
CA ILE A 12 12.28 -26.77 6.67
C ILE A 12 11.83 -26.60 5.21
N THR A 13 10.64 -27.11 4.90
CA THR A 13 10.01 -26.90 3.60
C THR A 13 9.31 -25.54 3.59
N LEU A 14 9.87 -24.57 2.88
CA LEU A 14 9.23 -23.29 2.63
C LEU A 14 8.39 -23.38 1.34
N THR A 15 7.07 -23.52 1.47
CA THR A 15 6.17 -23.50 0.31
C THR A 15 5.81 -22.07 -0.03
N LEU A 16 6.38 -21.53 -1.12
CA LEU A 16 5.90 -20.27 -1.69
C LEU A 16 4.45 -20.45 -2.15
N ARG A 17 3.54 -19.68 -1.57
CA ARG A 17 2.16 -19.60 -2.06
C ARG A 17 2.08 -18.54 -3.14
N GLN A 18 1.35 -18.85 -4.21
CA GLN A 18 1.09 -17.91 -5.30
C GLN A 18 0.34 -16.70 -4.74
N THR A 19 0.82 -15.50 -5.06
CA THR A 19 0.09 -14.27 -4.76
C THR A 19 -1.20 -14.26 -5.57
N PRO A 20 -2.37 -13.93 -4.98
CA PRO A 20 -3.61 -13.80 -5.73
C PRO A 20 -3.41 -12.83 -6.89
N THR A 21 -3.57 -13.31 -8.12
CA THR A 21 -3.53 -12.45 -9.31
C THR A 21 -4.93 -11.93 -9.55
N PHE A 22 -5.12 -10.62 -9.39
CA PHE A 22 -6.36 -9.96 -9.77
C PHE A 22 -6.36 -9.69 -11.27
N THR A 23 -7.54 -9.75 -11.89
CA THR A 23 -7.69 -9.33 -13.29
C THR A 23 -7.32 -7.86 -13.41
N ALA A 24 -6.45 -7.53 -14.37
CA ALA A 24 -6.09 -6.15 -14.63
C ALA A 24 -7.35 -5.32 -14.97
N PRO A 25 -7.47 -4.08 -14.47
CA PRO A 25 -8.60 -3.22 -14.79
C PRO A 25 -8.68 -2.97 -16.31
N SER A 26 -9.90 -2.89 -16.84
CA SER A 26 -10.12 -2.57 -18.26
C SER A 26 -10.21 -1.06 -18.54
N SER A 27 -10.22 -0.24 -17.49
CA SER A 27 -10.33 1.22 -17.54
C SER A 27 -9.47 1.87 -16.47
N ALA A 28 -9.25 3.18 -16.59
CA ALA A 28 -8.50 3.93 -15.59
C ALA A 28 -9.10 3.78 -14.19
N THR A 29 -8.28 3.45 -13.20
CA THR A 29 -8.70 3.22 -11.82
C THR A 29 -7.54 3.41 -10.83
N LEU A 30 -7.87 3.51 -9.55
CA LEU A 30 -6.91 3.35 -8.46
C LEU A 30 -6.96 1.90 -7.95
N ILE A 31 -5.81 1.41 -7.51
CA ILE A 31 -5.61 0.10 -6.90
C ILE A 31 -4.92 0.35 -5.55
N VAL A 32 -5.47 -0.24 -4.50
CA VAL A 32 -4.88 -0.18 -3.16
C VAL A 32 -4.25 -1.53 -2.86
N ASN A 33 -2.95 -1.53 -2.61
CA ASN A 33 -2.20 -2.71 -2.19
C ASN A 33 -2.06 -2.68 -0.67
N LEU A 34 -2.58 -3.72 -0.04
CA LEU A 34 -2.51 -3.94 1.40
C LEU A 34 -1.42 -5.00 1.71
N PRO A 35 -0.87 -5.03 2.93
CA PRO A 35 0.04 -6.09 3.33
C PRO A 35 -0.63 -7.46 3.17
N HIS A 36 0.11 -8.42 2.58
CA HIS A 36 -0.39 -9.78 2.39
C HIS A 36 -0.24 -10.65 3.66
N SER A 37 0.54 -10.17 4.62
CA SER A 37 0.67 -10.78 5.95
C SER A 37 -0.38 -10.23 6.91
N PRO A 38 -0.87 -11.03 7.87
CA PRO A 38 -1.67 -10.51 8.97
C PRO A 38 -0.93 -9.39 9.69
N VAL A 39 -1.67 -8.34 10.05
CA VAL A 39 -1.18 -7.23 10.89
C VAL A 39 -1.79 -7.40 12.27
N LEU A 40 -0.95 -7.34 13.32
CA LEU A 40 -1.36 -7.59 14.69
C LEU A 40 -1.69 -6.28 15.42
N PRO A 41 -2.46 -6.33 16.52
CA PRO A 41 -2.73 -5.15 17.33
C PRO A 41 -1.44 -4.46 17.78
N GLY A 42 -1.34 -3.16 17.54
CA GLY A 42 -0.16 -2.35 17.81
C GLY A 42 0.82 -2.21 16.63
N ASP A 43 0.73 -3.05 15.61
CA ASP A 43 1.58 -2.98 14.41
C ASP A 43 1.26 -1.74 13.58
N THR A 44 2.25 -1.33 12.80
CA THR A 44 2.11 -0.32 11.76
C THR A 44 2.27 -0.99 10.40
N PHE A 45 1.40 -0.63 9.44
CA PHE A 45 1.51 -1.09 8.07
C PHE A 45 1.26 0.04 7.08
N THR A 46 1.67 -0.21 5.84
CA THR A 46 1.48 0.71 4.73
C THR A 46 0.45 0.18 3.75
N ALA A 47 -0.37 1.08 3.22
CA ALA A 47 -1.27 0.84 2.10
C ALA A 47 -0.79 1.66 0.91
N ASP A 48 -0.33 0.99 -0.14
CA ASP A 48 0.19 1.65 -1.34
C ASP A 48 -0.93 1.85 -2.35
N ILE A 49 -1.11 3.09 -2.80
CA ILE A 49 -2.10 3.44 -3.81
C ILE A 49 -1.38 3.67 -5.14
N VAL A 50 -1.75 2.87 -6.13
CA VAL A 50 -1.25 2.96 -7.51
C VAL A 50 -2.40 3.24 -8.46
N ALA A 51 -2.13 4.02 -9.51
CA ALA A 51 -3.08 4.29 -10.57
C ALA A 51 -2.79 3.40 -11.78
N TYR A 52 -3.83 2.74 -12.29
CA TYR A 52 -3.83 2.09 -13.58
C TYR A 52 -4.38 3.08 -14.61
N THR A 53 -3.53 3.55 -15.52
CA THR A 53 -3.77 4.66 -16.44
C THR A 53 -3.09 4.45 -17.80
N PRO A 54 -3.36 3.34 -18.51
CA PRO A 54 -2.55 2.88 -19.65
C PRO A 54 -2.49 3.85 -20.83
N SER A 55 -3.48 4.73 -20.99
CA SER A 55 -3.59 5.64 -22.13
C SER A 55 -3.86 7.10 -21.75
N GLN A 56 -3.86 7.42 -20.45
CA GLN A 56 -4.21 8.75 -19.97
C GLN A 56 -3.35 9.17 -18.79
N ALA A 57 -2.54 10.20 -18.98
CA ALA A 57 -1.73 10.78 -17.92
C ALA A 57 -2.58 11.29 -16.74
N LEU A 58 -2.24 10.84 -15.54
CA LEU A 58 -2.84 11.31 -14.30
C LEU A 58 -2.08 12.53 -13.78
N TYR A 59 -2.50 13.74 -14.17
CA TYR A 59 -1.85 14.98 -13.74
C TYR A 59 -2.26 15.43 -12.34
N ILE A 60 -3.55 15.30 -12.04
CA ILE A 60 -4.19 15.75 -10.80
C ILE A 60 -5.13 14.63 -10.37
N TRP A 61 -5.21 14.40 -9.06
CA TRP A 61 -6.07 13.39 -8.48
C TRP A 61 -6.67 13.91 -7.17
N VAL A 62 -7.88 13.41 -6.89
CA VAL A 62 -8.60 13.59 -5.64
C VAL A 62 -9.32 12.27 -5.38
N PHE A 63 -9.19 11.73 -4.18
CA PHE A 63 -9.92 10.54 -3.77
C PHE A 63 -10.07 10.46 -2.26
N ASP A 64 -11.04 9.66 -1.84
CA ASP A 64 -11.31 9.37 -0.44
C ASP A 64 -10.89 7.94 -0.09
N VAL A 65 -10.33 7.77 1.10
CA VAL A 65 -10.04 6.46 1.70
C VAL A 65 -10.81 6.36 3.00
N THR A 66 -11.75 5.42 3.04
CA THR A 66 -12.51 5.12 4.25
C THR A 66 -11.83 3.98 5.01
N PHE A 67 -11.65 4.14 6.32
CA PHE A 67 -11.11 3.12 7.21
C PHE A 67 -11.95 3.07 8.50
N ASN A 68 -11.86 1.95 9.21
CA ASN A 68 -12.58 1.77 10.47
C ASN A 68 -11.74 2.32 11.63
N THR A 69 -12.17 3.44 12.22
CA THR A 69 -11.49 4.13 13.34
C THR A 69 -11.50 3.34 14.65
N ALA A 70 -12.33 2.30 14.77
CA ALA A 70 -12.31 1.40 15.92
C ALA A 70 -11.17 0.37 15.84
N LEU A 71 -10.55 0.19 14.67
CA LEU A 71 -9.52 -0.81 14.40
C LEU A 71 -8.20 -0.19 13.96
N LEU A 72 -8.24 0.95 13.27
CA LEU A 72 -7.10 1.57 12.63
C LEU A 72 -7.04 3.05 13.00
N SER A 73 -5.82 3.51 13.24
CA SER A 73 -5.47 4.92 13.38
C SER A 73 -4.57 5.35 12.22
N TYR A 74 -4.92 6.44 11.55
CA TYR A 74 -4.07 7.03 10.51
C TYR A 74 -2.82 7.66 11.13
N SER A 75 -1.65 7.38 10.55
CA SER A 75 -0.36 7.86 11.07
C SER A 75 0.38 8.80 10.11
N GLY A 76 0.05 8.79 8.81
CA GLY A 76 0.71 9.64 7.84
C GLY A 76 0.55 9.19 6.40
N ALA A 77 0.92 10.06 5.47
CA ALA A 77 0.92 9.80 4.04
C ALA A 77 2.22 10.29 3.42
N ALA A 78 2.75 9.54 2.46
CA ALA A 78 3.90 9.91 1.65
C ALA A 78 3.46 9.96 0.19
N THR A 79 3.39 11.17 -0.37
CA THR A 79 3.07 11.36 -1.79
C THR A 79 4.26 10.92 -2.66
N SER A 80 3.97 10.28 -3.78
CA SER A 80 4.99 9.93 -4.78
C SER A 80 5.70 11.19 -5.29
N SER A 81 7.01 11.08 -5.53
CA SER A 81 7.84 12.19 -6.04
C SER A 81 7.39 12.74 -7.41
N LEU A 82 6.56 11.99 -8.14
CA LEU A 82 5.95 12.42 -9.40
C LEU A 82 4.94 13.57 -9.22
N TYR A 83 4.37 13.69 -8.03
CA TYR A 83 3.33 14.65 -7.71
C TYR A 83 3.81 15.69 -6.71
N SER A 84 3.22 16.88 -6.80
CA SER A 84 3.30 17.86 -5.73
C SER A 84 2.72 17.26 -4.44
N ALA A 85 3.27 17.66 -3.29
CA ALA A 85 2.86 17.16 -1.99
C ALA A 85 1.33 17.24 -1.82
N ALA A 86 0.73 16.11 -1.45
CA ALA A 86 -0.71 16.03 -1.34
C ALA A 86 -1.22 16.80 -0.12
N SER A 87 -2.36 17.46 -0.28
CA SER A 87 -3.18 17.91 0.84
C SER A 87 -3.97 16.72 1.38
N VAL A 88 -3.88 16.49 2.68
CA VAL A 88 -4.58 15.41 3.37
C VAL A 88 -5.49 16.01 4.44
N SER A 89 -6.76 15.61 4.42
CA SER A 89 -7.73 15.93 5.47
C SER A 89 -8.29 14.63 6.02
N GLU A 90 -8.27 14.48 7.34
CA GLU A 90 -8.86 13.36 8.05
C GLU A 90 -10.11 13.81 8.79
N ASN A 91 -11.23 13.13 8.57
CA ASN A 91 -12.45 13.34 9.32
C ASN A 91 -13.18 12.01 9.52
N ASP A 92 -13.29 11.58 10.79
CA ASP A 92 -14.10 10.42 11.23
C ASP A 92 -13.96 9.16 10.35
N GLY A 93 -12.72 8.69 10.16
CA GLY A 93 -12.46 7.48 9.36
C GLY A 93 -12.49 7.69 7.85
N VAL A 94 -12.56 8.94 7.38
CA VAL A 94 -12.43 9.29 5.97
C VAL A 94 -11.19 10.17 5.79
N LEU A 95 -10.26 9.71 4.97
CA LEU A 95 -9.13 10.50 4.48
C LEU A 95 -9.46 11.02 3.10
N THR A 96 -9.54 12.34 2.93
CA THR A 96 -9.60 12.97 1.62
C THR A 96 -8.20 13.42 1.23
N LEU A 97 -7.68 12.90 0.12
CA LEU A 97 -6.37 13.26 -0.40
C LEU A 97 -6.49 13.91 -1.77
N SER A 98 -5.69 14.94 -2.01
CA SER A 98 -5.63 15.62 -3.29
C SER A 98 -4.23 16.15 -3.58
N THR A 99 -3.84 16.19 -4.85
CA THR A 99 -2.64 16.91 -5.31
C THR A 99 -3.03 18.13 -6.14
N SER A 100 -2.14 19.12 -6.20
CA SER A 100 -2.28 20.29 -7.08
C SER A 100 -1.69 20.07 -8.48
N GLY A 101 -0.96 18.98 -8.71
CA GLY A 101 -0.34 18.69 -9.99
C GLY A 101 0.95 17.87 -9.90
N LEU A 102 1.70 17.84 -11.00
CA LEU A 102 2.97 17.14 -11.09
C LEU A 102 4.11 17.93 -10.44
N THR A 103 5.15 17.22 -10.01
CA THR A 103 6.42 17.83 -9.58
C THR A 103 7.16 18.40 -10.80
N ALA A 104 7.96 19.45 -10.59
CA ALA A 104 8.79 20.02 -11.65
C ALA A 104 9.74 18.96 -12.24
N GLY A 105 9.71 18.79 -13.56
CA GLY A 105 10.52 17.81 -14.28
C GLY A 105 9.83 16.48 -14.58
N THR A 106 8.63 16.24 -14.02
CA THR A 106 7.80 15.09 -14.37
C THR A 106 7.04 15.33 -15.66
N THR A 107 7.00 14.31 -16.52
CA THR A 107 6.34 14.34 -17.83
C THR A 107 5.03 13.53 -17.82
N SER A 108 4.26 13.63 -18.90
CA SER A 108 3.05 12.82 -19.09
C SER A 108 3.32 11.32 -19.05
N ASP A 109 4.48 10.91 -19.56
CA ASP A 109 4.84 9.50 -19.73
C ASP A 109 5.19 8.87 -18.38
N ASP A 110 5.69 9.66 -17.43
CA ASP A 110 5.98 9.21 -16.06
C ASP A 110 4.70 8.91 -15.25
N VAL A 111 3.57 9.51 -15.64
CA VAL A 111 2.27 9.37 -14.97
C VAL A 111 1.23 8.69 -15.86
N THR A 112 1.68 7.95 -16.86
CA THR A 112 0.85 7.10 -17.73
C THR A 112 1.39 5.67 -17.66
N GLY A 113 0.53 4.71 -17.35
CA GLY A 113 0.92 3.30 -17.34
C GLY A 113 0.07 2.45 -16.41
N ASP A 114 0.41 1.17 -16.33
CA ASP A 114 -0.40 0.18 -15.61
C ASP A 114 -0.24 0.25 -14.08
N ALA A 115 0.82 0.90 -13.60
CA ALA A 115 1.13 1.00 -12.17
C ALA A 115 1.90 2.30 -11.86
N VAL A 116 1.19 3.43 -11.89
CA VAL A 116 1.75 4.74 -11.50
C VAL A 116 1.62 4.90 -9.98
N SER A 117 2.73 5.10 -9.27
CA SER A 117 2.70 5.32 -7.82
C SER A 117 2.11 6.69 -7.48
N VAL A 118 1.09 6.71 -6.60
CA VAL A 118 0.36 7.93 -6.22
C VAL A 118 0.71 8.36 -4.80
N VAL A 119 0.40 7.52 -3.80
CA VAL A 119 0.65 7.81 -2.39
C VAL A 119 0.78 6.49 -1.62
N THR A 120 1.61 6.52 -0.58
CA THR A 120 1.65 5.47 0.44
C THR A 120 1.01 6.01 1.72
N LEU A 121 -0.03 5.35 2.21
CA LEU A 121 -0.67 5.67 3.48
C LEU A 121 -0.09 4.77 4.58
N THR A 122 0.10 5.32 5.77
CA THR A 122 0.57 4.57 6.93
C THR A 122 -0.55 4.52 7.98
N PHE A 123 -0.89 3.31 8.38
CA PHE A 123 -1.88 3.04 9.41
C PHE A 123 -1.26 2.27 10.56
N ARG A 124 -1.78 2.50 11.76
CA ARG A 124 -1.49 1.70 12.94
C ARG A 124 -2.74 0.91 13.32
N VAL A 125 -2.57 -0.38 13.62
CA VAL A 125 -3.65 -1.20 14.16
C VAL A 125 -3.81 -0.89 15.64
N ASP A 126 -5.03 -0.55 16.05
CA ASP A 126 -5.32 -0.27 17.46
C ASP A 126 -5.06 -1.48 18.33
N SER A 127 -4.45 -1.27 19.49
CA SER A 127 -4.09 -2.36 20.41
C SER A 127 -5.30 -3.09 21.00
N SER A 128 -6.48 -2.47 20.94
CA SER A 128 -7.76 -3.06 21.33
C SER A 128 -8.48 -3.79 20.20
N ALA A 129 -7.93 -3.77 18.97
CA ALA A 129 -8.49 -4.55 17.88
C ALA A 129 -8.42 -6.04 18.25
N ALA A 130 -9.55 -6.75 18.17
CA ALA A 130 -9.55 -8.19 18.36
C ALA A 130 -8.68 -8.84 17.28
N ALA A 131 -7.84 -9.81 17.66
CA ALA A 131 -7.19 -10.67 16.69
C ALA A 131 -8.28 -11.37 15.86
N GLY A 132 -8.15 -11.35 14.52
CA GLY A 132 -9.12 -11.98 13.63
C GLY A 132 -9.26 -13.48 13.94
N ASP A 133 -10.49 -13.94 14.07
CA ASP A 133 -10.88 -15.37 14.03
C ASP A 133 -10.56 -16.01 12.67
#